data_AF-A0A0R3WXC0-F1
#
_entry.id   AF-A0A0R3WXC0-F1
#
_cell.length_a   1.000
_cell.length_b   1.000
_cell.length_c   1.000
_cell.angle_alpha   90.00
_cell.angle_beta   90.00
_cell.angle_gamma   90.00
#
_symmetry.space_group_name_H-M   'P 1'
#
loop_
_entity.id
_entity.type
_entity.pdbx_description
1 polymer ?
#
loop_
_entity_poly.entity_id
_entity_poly.type
_entity_poly.pdbx_seq_one_letter_code
_entity_poly.pdbx_strand_id
1 'polypeptide(L)' 'LPFTMGRACDECLPGYFNLTTGVGCQDCECHPYGSTHRQCDPNGQCFCRSFASGKKCDQCEASHNTFHPPTV' A
#
# COMPACT_ATOMS: atom_id res chain seq x y z
N LEU A 1 -8.47 -9.53 17.99
CA LEU A 1 -8.18 -8.20 17.42
C LEU A 1 -8.62 -8.23 15.96
N PRO A 2 -9.16 -7.15 15.38
CA PRO A 2 -9.56 -7.18 13.97
C PRO A 2 -8.33 -7.22 13.05
N PHE A 3 -8.49 -7.88 11.91
CA PHE A 3 -7.47 -8.04 10.86
C PHE A 3 -6.16 -8.70 11.29
N THR A 4 -6.21 -9.56 12.32
CA THR A 4 -5.07 -10.35 12.78
C THR A 4 -5.21 -11.83 12.42
N MET A 5 -4.08 -12.53 12.43
CA MET A 5 -3.92 -13.97 12.27
C MET A 5 -2.87 -14.51 13.25
N GLY A 6 -2.53 -15.79 13.12
CA GLY A 6 -1.69 -16.49 14.08
C GLY A 6 -2.48 -17.09 15.24
N ARG A 7 -1.87 -18.04 15.94
CA ARG A 7 -2.55 -18.79 17.02
C ARG A 7 -2.89 -17.89 18.22
N ALA A 8 -2.11 -16.82 18.41
CA ALA A 8 -2.29 -15.82 19.46
C ALA A 8 -2.89 -14.50 18.92
N CYS A 9 -3.28 -14.44 17.64
CA CYS A 9 -3.84 -13.24 17.02
C CYS A 9 -2.88 -12.03 17.05
N ASP A 10 -1.57 -12.31 16.99
CA ASP A 10 -0.43 -11.40 17.15
C ASP A 10 0.27 -11.05 15.82
N GLU A 11 -0.21 -11.59 14.70
CA GLU A 11 0.25 -11.27 13.36
C GLU A 11 -0.83 -10.53 12.57
N CYS A 12 -0.45 -9.64 11.66
CA CYS A 12 -1.42 -9.00 10.76
C CYS A 12 -1.76 -9.88 9.58
N LEU A 13 -3.03 -9.89 9.14
CA LEU A 13 -3.40 -10.52 7.87
C LEU A 13 -2.60 -9.94 6.70
N PRO A 14 -2.39 -10.69 5.60
CA PRO A 14 -1.72 -10.15 4.42
C PRO A 14 -2.48 -8.93 3.88
N GLY A 15 -1.77 -7.83 3.65
CA GLY A 15 -2.39 -6.54 3.29
C GLY A 15 -2.71 -5.62 4.46
N TYR A 16 -2.33 -6.01 5.68
CA TYR A 16 -2.44 -5.19 6.88
C TYR A 16 -1.08 -5.09 7.60
N PHE A 17 -0.89 -4.01 8.37
CA PHE A 17 0.33 -3.72 9.11
C PHE A 17 0.01 -3.03 10.46
N ASN A 18 1.03 -2.74 11.27
CA ASN A 18 0.92 -1.95 12.50
C ASN A 18 -0.12 -2.48 13.51
N LEU A 19 0.14 -3.66 14.07
CA LEU A 19 -0.70 -4.24 15.12
C LEU A 19 -0.68 -3.37 16.39
N THR A 20 -1.86 -2.83 16.73
CA THR A 20 -2.05 -2.03 17.95
C THR A 20 -3.01 -2.76 18.90
N THR A 21 -2.60 -2.95 20.15
CA THR A 21 -3.42 -3.60 21.19
C THR A 21 -4.75 -2.87 21.37
N GLY A 22 -5.86 -3.62 21.33
CA GLY A 22 -7.22 -3.08 21.43
C GLY A 22 -7.78 -2.50 20.12
N VAL A 23 -6.95 -2.25 19.10
CA VAL A 23 -7.36 -1.71 17.80
C VAL A 23 -7.27 -2.75 16.68
N GLY A 24 -6.23 -3.59 16.67
CA GLY A 24 -5.94 -4.53 15.58
C GLY A 24 -4.93 -4.01 14.57
N CYS A 25 -4.94 -4.55 13.36
CA CYS A 25 -4.03 -4.12 12.29
C CYS A 25 -4.69 -3.10 11.35
N GLN A 26 -3.86 -2.20 10.83
CA GLN A 26 -4.25 -1.17 9.87
C GLN A 26 -4.14 -1.71 8.43
N ASP A 27 -5.10 -1.38 7.57
CA ASP A 27 -5.07 -1.72 6.15
C ASP A 27 -3.94 -0.98 5.42
N CYS A 28 -3.22 -1.67 4.52
CA CYS A 28 -2.13 -1.07 3.74
C CYS A 28 -2.64 -0.06 2.70
N GLU A 29 -3.88 -0.22 2.22
CA GLU A 29 -4.54 0.63 1.22
C GLU A 29 -3.74 0.80 -0.09
N CYS A 30 -2.96 -0.20 -0.48
CA CYS A 30 -2.17 -0.16 -1.71
C CYS A 30 -3.06 -0.10 -2.96
N HIS A 31 -2.84 0.90 -3.81
CA HIS A 31 -3.60 1.14 -5.02
C HIS A 31 -3.49 -0.06 -5.98
N PRO A 32 -4.61 -0.66 -6.44
CA PRO A 32 -4.60 -1.94 -7.15
C PRO A 32 -3.83 -1.92 -8.47
N TYR A 33 -3.79 -0.77 -9.14
CA TYR A 33 -3.08 -0.62 -10.42
C TYR A 33 -1.69 -0.02 -10.25
N GLY A 34 -1.47 0.78 -9.20
CA GLY A 34 -0.20 1.45 -8.98
C GLY A 34 0.79 0.61 -8.18
N SER A 35 0.30 -0.34 -7.38
CA SER A 35 1.13 -1.29 -6.64
C SER A 35 1.35 -2.59 -7.41
N THR A 36 2.42 -3.30 -7.07
CA THR A 36 2.70 -4.65 -7.54
C THR A 36 1.83 -5.68 -6.84
N HIS A 37 1.45 -5.42 -5.59
CA HIS A 37 0.56 -6.25 -4.77
C HIS A 37 -0.07 -5.45 -3.63
N ARG A 38 -1.08 -6.03 -2.97
CA ARG A 38 -1.83 -5.42 -1.85
C ARG A 38 -1.06 -5.36 -0.51
N GLN A 39 0.07 -6.05 -0.40
CA GLN A 39 0.90 -6.04 0.82
C GLN A 39 1.81 -4.81 0.86
N CYS A 40 2.02 -4.26 2.05
CA CYS A 40 2.97 -3.18 2.33
C CYS A 40 4.07 -3.68 3.26
N ASP A 41 5.17 -2.93 3.36
CA ASP A 41 6.22 -3.20 4.34
C ASP A 41 5.75 -2.85 5.78
N PRO A 42 6.55 -3.18 6.81
CA PRO A 42 6.20 -2.86 8.21
C PRO A 42 5.93 -1.36 8.49
N ASN A 43 6.44 -0.45 7.66
CA ASN A 43 6.18 1.00 7.77
C ASN A 43 4.89 1.44 7.04
N GLY A 44 4.23 0.53 6.32
CA GLY A 44 3.02 0.80 5.56
C GLY A 44 3.27 1.35 4.15
N GLN A 45 4.49 1.29 3.62
CA GLN A 45 4.82 1.64 2.24
C GLN A 45 4.49 0.49 1.31
N CYS A 46 3.71 0.79 0.28
CA CYS A 46 3.38 -0.14 -0.78
C CYS A 46 4.51 -0.25 -1.82
N PHE A 47 4.62 -1.41 -2.44
CA PHE A 47 5.59 -1.64 -3.52
C PHE A 47 5.03 -1.15 -4.84
N CYS A 48 5.42 0.07 -5.24
CA CYS A 48 4.90 0.72 -6.43
C CYS A 48 5.50 0.17 -7.72
N ARG A 49 4.68 0.18 -8.78
CA ARG A 49 5.14 0.00 -10.17
C ARG A 49 5.89 1.24 -10.62
N SER A 50 6.70 1.10 -11.67
CA SER A 50 7.58 2.17 -12.17
C SER A 50 6.87 3.49 -12.51
N PHE A 51 5.59 3.45 -12.88
CA PHE A 51 4.80 4.64 -13.24
C PHE A 51 4.03 5.26 -12.06
N ALA A 52 4.08 4.65 -10.87
CA ALA A 52 3.31 5.08 -9.70
C ALA A 52 4.23 5.45 -8.53
N SER A 53 3.78 6.36 -7.68
CA SER A 53 4.51 6.92 -6.56
C SER A 53 3.59 7.17 -5.35
N GLY A 54 4.18 7.60 -4.24
CA GLY A 54 3.47 7.81 -2.97
C GLY A 54 3.40 6.56 -2.08
N LYS A 55 2.95 6.74 -0.83
CA LYS A 55 2.90 5.65 0.17
C LYS A 55 1.99 4.50 -0.25
N LYS A 56 0.89 4.84 -0.92
CA LYS A 56 -0.16 3.92 -1.39
C LYS A 56 -0.06 3.62 -2.89
N CYS A 57 0.94 4.15 -3.59
CA CYS A 57 1.07 4.03 -5.06
C CYS A 57 -0.14 4.60 -5.83
N ASP A 58 -0.76 5.64 -5.28
CA ASP A 58 -1.96 6.32 -5.77
C ASP A 58 -1.64 7.59 -6.57
N GLN A 59 -0.35 7.94 -6.68
CA GLN A 59 0.12 9.09 -7.44
C GLN A 59 0.88 8.63 -8.68
N CYS A 60 0.84 9.41 -9.76
CA CYS A 60 1.71 9.16 -10.91
C CYS A 60 3.16 9.50 -10.54
N GLU A 61 4.11 8.74 -11.05
CA GLU A 61 5.53 9.03 -10.86
C GLU A 61 5.90 10.30 -11.65
N ALA A 62 6.63 11.22 -11.00
CA ALA A 62 6.84 12.56 -11.52
C ALA A 62 7.71 12.60 -12.80
N SER A 63 8.56 11.59 -13.02
CA SER A 63 9.35 11.46 -14.26
C SER A 63 8.50 11.02 -15.47
N HIS A 64 7.29 10.49 -15.25
CA HIS A 64 6.28 10.28 -16.29
C HIS A 64 5.47 11.54 -16.65
N ASN A 65 5.79 12.72 -16.10
CA ASN A 65 5.17 14.00 -16.47
C ASN A 65 5.73 14.61 -17.77
N THR A 66 6.33 13.82 -18.67
CA THR A 66 6.58 14.20 -20.06
C THR A 66 5.49 13.69 -21.02
N PHE A 67 4.30 13.32 -20.51
CA PHE A 67 3.11 13.25 -21.36
C PHE A 67 2.59 14.67 -21.60
N HIS A 68 3.26 15.39 -22.50
CA HIS A 68 2.57 16.40 -23.31
C HIS A 68 1.44 15.66 -24.04
N PRO A 69 0.15 15.96 -23.81
CA PRO A 69 -0.82 15.73 -24.88
C PRO A 69 -0.34 16.59 -26.06
N PRO A 70 -0.02 16.02 -27.25
CA PRO A 70 -0.05 16.87 -28.43
C PRO A 70 -1.49 17.36 -28.54
N THR A 71 -1.66 18.68 -28.50
CA THR A 71 -2.85 19.44 -28.92
C THR A 71 -4.11 19.34 -28.03
N VAL A 72 -4.40 20.44 -27.33
CA VAL A 72 -5.71 21.11 -27.45
C VAL A 72 -5.52 22.28 -28.39
#